data_AF-B4N0F5-F1
#
_entry.id   AF-B4N0F5-F1
#
_cell.length_a   1.000
_cell.length_b   1.000
_cell.length_c   1.000
_cell.angle_alpha   90.00
_cell.angle_beta   90.00
_cell.angle_gamma   90.00
#
_symmetry.space_group_name_H-M   'P 1'
#
loop_
_entity.id
_entity.type
_entity.pdbx_description
1 polymer ?
#
loop_
_entity_poly.entity_id
_entity_poly.type
_entity_poly.pdbx_seq_one_letter_code
_entity_poly.pdbx_strand_id
1 'polypeptide(L)'
;MFDSKFNWDSNSEGDGNSGLKFYNIFEDIGNLSKIEKELELLYRPFTCLMDANCRFNLCEICLLITDSRYEPGCHPSVSIKTTFPMARVKVYEGGKMLSSALTADAARNAIFSVIQMVQALNIKAEVHTLTHNIVNASFCMPFKVDLEMLAELHGEQVSYNINKRPFLTYSIEGTEMRFVVFASGYVMVLHSSKHSETRAAIAGFLPILSDFKDGYLTEEEQKSLVFGDITYKLLWERKLEDDKDGLLLYD
;
A
#
# COMPACT_ATOMS: atom_id res chain seq x y z
N MET A 1 46.25 -12.00 21.97
CA MET A 1 46.26 -12.71 23.27
C MET A 1 46.29 -11.65 24.35
N PHE A 2 45.28 -11.36 25.15
CA PHE A 2 43.96 -11.95 25.45
C PHE A 2 43.03 -10.76 25.73
N ASP A 3 41.88 -10.65 25.06
CA ASP A 3 40.56 -11.13 25.52
C ASP A 3 40.06 -10.46 26.82
N SER A 4 39.10 -9.55 26.67
CA SER A 4 38.10 -9.28 27.69
C SER A 4 36.72 -9.31 27.04
N LYS A 5 36.18 -10.54 26.93
CA LYS A 5 34.77 -10.84 26.66
C LYS A 5 33.91 -10.13 27.71
N PHE A 6 33.05 -9.22 27.28
CA PHE A 6 31.95 -8.75 28.10
C PHE A 6 30.76 -9.69 27.84
N ASN A 7 30.54 -10.58 28.79
CA ASN A 7 29.47 -11.58 28.78
C ASN A 7 28.20 -10.89 29.29
N TRP A 8 27.13 -10.85 28.49
CA TRP A 8 25.79 -10.64 29.03
C TRP A 8 25.17 -12.02 29.20
N ASP A 9 25.05 -12.43 30.46
CA ASP A 9 24.39 -13.64 30.85
C ASP A 9 22.90 -13.58 30.50
N SER A 10 22.48 -14.57 29.72
CA SER A 10 21.11 -15.01 29.58
C SER A 10 20.58 -15.45 30.94
N ASN A 11 19.68 -14.68 31.54
CA ASN A 11 18.51 -15.22 32.25
C ASN A 11 17.55 -14.12 32.69
N SER A 12 16.41 -14.06 32.01
CA SER A 12 15.15 -13.66 32.63
C SER A 12 14.06 -14.57 32.05
N GLU A 13 13.94 -15.76 32.65
CA GLU A 13 12.71 -16.53 32.59
C GLU A 13 11.62 -15.78 33.37
N GLY A 14 10.42 -15.72 32.78
CA GLY A 14 9.19 -15.41 33.51
C GLY A 14 8.50 -14.11 33.10
N ASP A 15 7.95 -14.06 31.88
CA ASP A 15 6.59 -13.52 31.76
C ASP A 15 5.81 -14.31 30.70
N GLY A 16 4.72 -14.93 31.14
CA GLY A 16 3.83 -15.77 30.33
C GLY A 16 2.88 -14.93 29.48
N ASN A 17 3.41 -13.94 28.77
CA ASN A 17 2.65 -13.15 27.83
C ASN A 17 3.09 -13.52 26.41
N SER A 18 2.15 -14.00 25.60
CA SER A 18 2.32 -14.29 24.18
C SER A 18 2.44 -13.00 23.36
N GLY A 19 3.36 -12.12 23.75
CA GLY A 19 3.68 -10.90 23.04
C GLY A 19 4.69 -11.20 21.94
N LEU A 20 4.28 -11.06 20.68
CA LEU A 20 5.22 -10.96 19.56
C LEU A 20 6.29 -9.92 19.93
N LYS A 21 7.56 -10.35 19.96
CA LYS A 21 8.67 -9.42 20.03
C LYS A 21 8.78 -8.78 18.65
N PHE A 22 8.49 -7.49 18.56
CA PHE A 22 8.56 -6.73 17.30
C PHE A 22 10.01 -6.48 16.82
N TYR A 23 10.99 -7.17 17.39
CA TYR A 23 12.40 -7.11 17.01
C TYR A 23 12.70 -8.29 16.08
N ASN A 24 13.32 -8.03 14.92
CA ASN A 24 13.75 -9.04 13.93
C ASN A 24 12.61 -9.88 13.30
N ILE A 25 11.42 -9.30 13.24
CA ILE A 25 10.14 -9.89 12.81
C ILE A 25 10.21 -10.62 11.47
N PHE A 26 10.94 -10.06 10.49
CA PHE A 26 10.96 -10.55 9.11
C PHE A 26 12.21 -11.40 8.78
N GLU A 27 13.06 -11.73 9.76
CA GLU A 27 14.27 -12.54 9.54
C GLU A 27 13.97 -14.04 9.42
N ASP A 28 12.89 -14.53 10.06
CA ASP A 28 12.49 -15.94 10.04
C ASP A 28 11.21 -16.15 9.22
N ILE A 29 11.33 -16.95 8.14
CA ILE A 29 10.25 -17.30 7.22
C ILE A 29 9.07 -17.97 7.96
N GLY A 30 9.33 -18.71 9.03
CA GLY A 30 8.28 -19.35 9.85
C GLY A 30 7.43 -18.36 10.64
N ASN A 31 7.98 -17.20 10.99
CA ASN A 31 7.30 -16.15 11.73
C ASN A 31 6.56 -15.19 10.80
N LEU A 32 7.03 -14.99 9.56
CA LEU A 32 6.41 -14.13 8.56
C LEU A 32 4.90 -14.36 8.41
N SER A 33 4.49 -15.62 8.18
CA SER A 33 3.08 -15.95 7.96
C SER A 33 2.21 -15.70 9.19
N LYS A 34 2.77 -15.83 10.40
CA LYS A 34 2.08 -15.52 11.64
C LYS A 34 1.91 -14.02 11.81
N ILE A 35 2.97 -13.26 11.58
CA ILE A 35 2.95 -11.79 11.68
C ILE A 35 2.04 -11.17 10.63
N GLU A 36 2.13 -11.59 9.36
CA GLU A 36 1.26 -11.09 8.30
C GLU A 36 -0.21 -11.36 8.61
N LYS A 37 -0.51 -12.47 9.31
CA LYS A 37 -1.85 -12.82 9.76
C LYS A 37 -2.29 -12.02 10.99
N GLU A 38 -1.43 -11.87 11.99
CA GLU A 38 -1.73 -11.11 13.21
C GLU A 38 -1.89 -9.62 12.94
N LEU A 39 -1.11 -9.07 12.00
CA LEU A 39 -1.22 -7.68 11.55
C LEU A 39 -2.33 -7.47 10.50
N GLU A 40 -2.99 -8.54 10.04
CA GLU A 40 -3.95 -8.48 8.92
C GLU A 40 -3.38 -7.73 7.72
N LEU A 41 -2.14 -8.05 7.33
CA LEU A 41 -1.41 -7.30 6.31
C LEU A 41 -2.04 -7.49 4.93
N LEU A 42 -2.48 -6.39 4.33
CA LEU A 42 -3.12 -6.35 3.02
C LEU A 42 -2.28 -5.54 2.04
N TYR A 43 -1.69 -6.23 1.06
CA TYR A 43 -1.03 -5.60 -0.08
C TYR A 43 -2.04 -5.24 -1.17
N ARG A 44 -1.86 -4.07 -1.78
CA ARG A 44 -2.61 -3.63 -2.95
C ARG A 44 -1.77 -3.84 -4.21
N PRO A 45 -2.38 -4.24 -5.34
CA PRO A 45 -1.67 -4.22 -6.60
C PRO A 45 -1.22 -2.79 -6.92
N PHE A 46 -0.09 -2.65 -7.59
CA PHE A 46 0.32 -1.36 -8.14
C PHE A 46 -0.51 -1.10 -9.37
N THR A 47 -1.11 0.08 -9.42
CA THR A 47 -2.02 0.48 -10.48
C THR A 47 -1.60 1.80 -11.09
N CYS A 48 -1.84 1.90 -12.38
CA CYS A 48 -1.65 3.13 -13.13
C CYS A 48 -2.91 3.37 -13.94
N LEU A 49 -3.37 4.61 -13.97
CA LEU A 49 -4.54 5.04 -14.73
C LEU A 49 -4.08 6.05 -15.77
N MET A 50 -4.57 5.89 -16.98
CA MET A 50 -4.33 6.81 -18.08
C MET A 50 -5.61 7.17 -18.80
N ASP A 51 -5.67 8.40 -19.31
CA ASP A 51 -6.66 8.83 -20.30
C ASP A 51 -5.98 8.98 -21.67
N ALA A 52 -6.50 8.27 -22.67
CA ALA A 52 -6.01 8.29 -24.05
C ALA A 52 -6.62 9.43 -24.90
N ASN A 53 -7.56 10.20 -24.35
CA ASN A 53 -8.31 11.27 -25.02
C ASN A 53 -8.95 10.85 -26.37
N CYS A 54 -9.31 9.57 -26.49
CA CYS A 54 -9.94 9.02 -27.69
C CYS A 54 -10.98 7.96 -27.30
N ARG A 55 -11.92 7.66 -28.19
CA ARG A 55 -12.87 6.55 -27.99
C ARG A 55 -12.32 5.27 -28.58
N PHE A 56 -12.58 4.16 -27.90
CA PHE A 56 -12.16 2.83 -28.31
C PHE A 56 -13.35 1.96 -28.68
N ASN A 57 -13.30 1.32 -29.86
CA ASN A 57 -14.20 0.22 -30.16
C ASN A 57 -13.68 -1.04 -29.46
N LEU A 58 -14.34 -1.43 -28.37
CA LEU A 58 -13.90 -2.55 -27.52
C LEU A 58 -13.92 -3.90 -28.25
N CYS A 59 -14.88 -4.11 -29.15
CA CYS A 59 -14.93 -5.32 -29.98
C CYS A 59 -13.72 -5.38 -30.92
N GLU A 60 -13.39 -4.27 -31.58
CA GLU A 60 -12.24 -4.18 -32.48
C GLU A 60 -10.92 -4.41 -31.76
N ILE A 61 -10.73 -3.76 -30.60
CA ILE A 61 -9.54 -3.99 -29.75
C ILE A 61 -9.44 -5.46 -29.36
N CYS A 62 -10.54 -6.08 -28.94
CA CYS A 62 -10.53 -7.48 -28.51
C CYS A 62 -10.22 -8.45 -29.66
N LEU A 63 -10.63 -8.12 -30.89
CA LEU A 63 -10.35 -8.93 -32.06
C LEU A 63 -8.89 -8.81 -32.54
N LEU A 64 -8.30 -7.62 -32.40
CA LEU A 64 -6.98 -7.31 -32.96
C LEU A 64 -5.83 -7.55 -31.97
N ILE A 65 -6.07 -7.45 -30.67
CA ILE A 65 -5.04 -7.62 -29.64
C ILE A 65 -5.06 -9.05 -29.09
N THR A 66 -3.92 -9.74 -29.17
CA THR A 66 -3.71 -11.08 -28.60
C THR A 66 -3.84 -11.05 -27.08
N ASP A 67 -4.28 -12.16 -26.48
CA ASP A 67 -4.47 -12.30 -25.02
C ASP A 67 -5.40 -11.24 -24.40
N SER A 68 -6.30 -10.69 -25.22
CA SER A 68 -7.37 -9.82 -24.79
C SER A 68 -8.67 -10.60 -24.55
N ARG A 69 -9.49 -10.10 -23.64
CA ARG A 69 -10.81 -10.67 -23.30
C ARG A 69 -11.82 -9.55 -23.12
N TYR A 70 -12.98 -9.70 -23.77
CA TYR A 70 -14.10 -8.77 -23.66
C TYR A 70 -15.40 -9.53 -23.37
N GLU A 71 -16.02 -9.22 -22.23
CA GLU A 71 -17.27 -9.82 -21.78
C GLU A 71 -18.24 -8.70 -21.39
N PRO A 72 -18.99 -8.11 -22.36
CA PRO A 72 -19.83 -6.94 -22.11
C PRO A 72 -20.92 -7.17 -21.07
N GLY A 73 -21.40 -8.41 -20.91
CA GLY A 73 -22.37 -8.79 -19.88
C GLY A 73 -21.80 -8.81 -18.46
N CYS A 74 -20.47 -8.92 -18.31
CA CYS A 74 -19.77 -8.96 -17.03
C CYS A 74 -19.15 -7.60 -16.70
N HIS A 75 -18.43 -7.00 -17.66
CA HIS A 75 -17.69 -5.76 -17.44
C HIS A 75 -17.50 -4.97 -18.75
N PRO A 76 -17.80 -3.65 -18.77
CA PRO A 76 -17.71 -2.83 -19.98
C PRO A 76 -16.27 -2.38 -20.29
N SER A 77 -15.34 -3.33 -20.36
CA SER A 77 -13.93 -3.06 -20.68
C SER A 77 -13.26 -4.28 -21.31
N VAL A 78 -12.27 -4.06 -22.18
CA VAL A 78 -11.38 -5.13 -22.65
C VAL A 78 -10.26 -5.33 -21.63
N SER A 79 -10.05 -6.56 -21.18
CA SER A 79 -8.89 -6.95 -20.37
C SER A 79 -7.79 -7.52 -21.25
N ILE A 80 -6.61 -6.91 -21.25
CA ILE A 80 -5.42 -7.34 -21.98
C ILE A 80 -4.39 -7.82 -20.94
N LYS A 81 -3.75 -8.97 -21.19
CA LYS A 81 -2.61 -9.42 -20.39
C LYS A 81 -1.32 -9.12 -21.15
N THR A 82 -0.38 -8.46 -20.48
CA THR A 82 0.96 -8.20 -21.03
C THR A 82 1.96 -9.14 -20.37
N THR A 83 2.95 -9.63 -21.14
CA THR A 83 4.01 -10.53 -20.65
C THR A 83 5.28 -9.78 -20.30
N PHE A 84 5.62 -8.74 -21.06
CA PHE A 84 6.79 -7.88 -20.83
C PHE A 84 6.40 -6.40 -20.93
N PRO A 85 6.08 -5.73 -19.82
CA PRO A 85 6.08 -6.23 -18.43
C PRO A 85 4.86 -7.13 -18.12
N MET A 86 4.99 -7.99 -17.10
CA MET A 86 3.87 -8.82 -16.62
C MET A 86 2.83 -7.95 -15.90
N ALA A 87 1.69 -7.71 -16.54
CA ALA A 87 0.62 -6.89 -16.00
C ALA A 87 -0.73 -7.23 -16.64
N ARG A 88 -1.79 -6.63 -16.10
CA ARG A 88 -3.12 -6.65 -16.69
C ARG A 88 -3.59 -5.23 -16.95
N VAL A 89 -3.99 -4.95 -18.18
CA VAL A 89 -4.51 -3.64 -18.57
C VAL A 89 -5.99 -3.77 -18.93
N LYS A 90 -6.83 -2.93 -18.36
CA LYS A 90 -8.23 -2.75 -18.74
C LYS A 90 -8.37 -1.53 -19.61
N VAL A 91 -8.99 -1.66 -20.77
CA VAL A 91 -9.29 -0.58 -21.70
C VAL A 91 -10.79 -0.34 -21.72
N TYR A 92 -11.20 0.89 -21.47
CA TYR A 92 -12.59 1.32 -21.43
C TYR A 92 -12.95 2.10 -22.70
N GLU A 93 -14.22 2.01 -23.13
CA GLU A 93 -14.69 2.64 -24.37
C GLU A 93 -14.40 4.16 -24.42
N GLY A 94 -14.49 4.82 -23.26
CA GLY A 94 -14.24 6.25 -23.10
C GLY A 94 -12.78 6.69 -23.13
N GLY A 95 -11.83 5.82 -23.48
CA GLY A 95 -10.41 6.19 -23.61
C GLY A 95 -9.56 5.94 -22.37
N LYS A 96 -10.19 5.60 -21.24
CA LYS A 96 -9.46 5.29 -20.01
C LYS A 96 -8.79 3.92 -20.11
N MET A 97 -7.57 3.83 -19.59
CA MET A 97 -6.83 2.59 -19.43
C MET A 97 -6.37 2.44 -17.98
N LEU A 98 -6.64 1.30 -17.36
CA LEU A 98 -6.20 0.96 -16.01
C LEU A 98 -5.26 -0.24 -16.08
N SER A 99 -4.01 -0.08 -15.67
CA SER A 99 -3.05 -1.16 -15.52
C SER A 99 -2.94 -1.61 -14.07
N SER A 100 -2.72 -2.89 -13.85
CA SER A 100 -2.45 -3.49 -12.54
C SER A 100 -1.28 -4.49 -12.65
N ALA A 101 -0.29 -4.35 -11.77
CA ALA A 101 0.92 -5.17 -11.76
C ALA A 101 1.48 -5.38 -10.34
N LEU A 102 2.58 -6.15 -10.23
CA LEU A 102 3.29 -6.41 -8.97
C LEU A 102 4.31 -5.33 -8.58
N THR A 103 4.61 -4.40 -9.49
CA THR A 103 5.49 -3.25 -9.24
C THR A 103 4.95 -1.99 -9.91
N ALA A 104 5.30 -0.83 -9.38
CA ALA A 104 4.91 0.46 -9.95
C ALA A 104 5.40 0.62 -11.40
N ASP A 105 6.67 0.26 -11.66
CA ASP A 105 7.26 0.32 -13.00
C ASP A 105 6.55 -0.58 -14.01
N ALA A 106 6.19 -1.81 -13.60
CA ALA A 106 5.48 -2.73 -14.46
C ALA A 106 4.08 -2.21 -14.81
N ALA A 107 3.36 -1.65 -13.82
CA ALA A 107 2.04 -1.07 -14.04
C ALA A 107 2.10 0.08 -15.05
N ARG A 108 3.07 1.00 -14.87
CA ARG A 108 3.31 2.13 -15.76
C ARG A 108 3.70 1.69 -17.17
N ASN A 109 4.70 0.84 -17.30
CA ASN A 109 5.23 0.41 -18.60
C ASN A 109 4.22 -0.43 -19.39
N ALA A 110 3.36 -1.19 -18.71
CA ALA A 110 2.28 -1.95 -19.34
C ALA A 110 1.26 -1.04 -20.04
N ILE A 111 0.93 0.12 -19.47
CA ILE A 111 0.06 1.10 -20.12
C ILE A 111 0.69 1.56 -21.43
N PHE A 112 1.96 1.97 -21.41
CA PHE A 112 2.65 2.42 -22.62
C PHE A 112 2.74 1.33 -23.69
N SER A 113 2.98 0.08 -23.28
CA SER A 113 2.96 -1.08 -24.19
C SER A 113 1.60 -1.23 -24.88
N VAL A 114 0.49 -1.13 -24.13
CA VAL A 114 -0.86 -1.22 -24.70
C VAL A 114 -1.19 -0.04 -25.61
N ILE A 115 -0.77 1.18 -25.26
CA ILE A 115 -0.93 2.34 -26.16
C ILE A 115 -0.23 2.10 -27.48
N GLN A 116 1.02 1.61 -27.46
CA GLN A 116 1.76 1.33 -28.69
C GLN A 116 1.05 0.28 -29.54
N MET A 117 0.52 -0.78 -28.92
CA MET A 117 -0.29 -1.78 -29.62
C MET A 117 -1.53 -1.15 -30.26
N VAL A 118 -2.24 -0.29 -29.55
CA VAL A 118 -3.43 0.42 -30.05
C VAL A 118 -3.08 1.40 -31.19
N GLN A 119 -1.98 2.14 -31.06
CA GLN A 119 -1.48 3.05 -32.09
C GLN A 119 -1.08 2.32 -33.37
N ALA A 120 -0.53 1.11 -33.26
CA ALA A 120 -0.22 0.26 -34.41
C ALA A 120 -1.46 -0.18 -35.20
N LEU A 121 -2.65 -0.13 -34.58
CA LEU A 121 -3.94 -0.38 -35.24
C LEU A 121 -4.52 0.87 -35.92
N ASN A 122 -3.72 1.93 -36.10
CA ASN A 122 -4.12 3.25 -36.63
C ASN A 122 -5.13 4.01 -35.75
N ILE A 123 -5.23 3.68 -34.46
CA ILE A 123 -6.04 4.43 -33.50
C ILE A 123 -5.18 5.56 -32.92
N LYS A 124 -5.65 6.80 -33.03
CA LYS A 124 -4.98 7.99 -32.48
C LYS A 124 -5.16 8.08 -30.95
N ALA A 125 -4.48 7.21 -30.22
CA ALA A 125 -4.41 7.26 -28.76
C ALA A 125 -3.25 8.16 -28.34
N GLU A 126 -3.50 9.15 -27.49
CA GLU A 126 -2.49 10.08 -26.97
C GLU A 126 -2.50 10.08 -25.44
N VAL A 127 -1.33 10.14 -24.81
CA VAL A 127 -1.24 10.15 -23.34
C VAL A 127 -1.64 11.55 -22.84
N HIS A 128 -2.87 11.70 -22.34
CA HIS A 128 -3.35 12.98 -21.82
C HIS A 128 -3.06 13.15 -20.32
N THR A 129 -3.41 12.16 -19.51
CA THR A 129 -3.12 12.13 -18.07
C THR A 129 -2.61 10.77 -17.67
N LEU A 130 -1.66 10.73 -16.73
CA LEU A 130 -1.13 9.52 -16.15
C LEU A 130 -1.07 9.68 -14.63
N THR A 131 -1.80 8.84 -13.90
CA THR A 131 -1.79 8.81 -12.43
C THR A 131 -1.48 7.41 -11.93
N HIS A 132 -0.91 7.28 -10.74
CA HIS A 132 -0.66 6.00 -10.08
C HIS A 132 -1.32 6.00 -8.71
N ASN A 133 -1.62 4.82 -8.17
CA ASN A 133 -2.15 4.75 -6.81
C ASN A 133 -1.05 5.01 -5.79
N ILE A 134 -1.40 5.69 -4.70
CA ILE A 134 -0.46 6.06 -3.65
C ILE A 134 -0.50 5.11 -2.46
N VAL A 135 -1.62 4.42 -2.20
CA VAL A 135 -1.77 3.47 -1.09
C VAL A 135 -1.39 2.06 -1.57
N ASN A 136 -0.35 1.47 -0.98
CA ASN A 136 0.22 0.21 -1.46
C ASN A 136 0.04 -0.96 -0.47
N ALA A 137 -0.10 -0.66 0.82
CA ALA A 137 -0.43 -1.68 1.82
C ALA A 137 -1.18 -1.07 3.00
N SER A 138 -1.85 -1.91 3.78
CA SER A 138 -2.44 -1.53 5.06
C SER A 138 -2.39 -2.69 6.04
N PHE A 139 -2.30 -2.39 7.33
CA PHE A 139 -2.29 -3.38 8.41
C PHE A 139 -2.87 -2.78 9.69
N CYS A 140 -3.15 -3.64 10.68
CA CYS A 140 -3.69 -3.27 11.98
C CYS A 140 -2.73 -3.73 13.08
N MET A 141 -2.38 -2.84 13.99
CA MET A 141 -1.69 -3.20 15.23
C MET A 141 -2.69 -3.82 16.22
N PRO A 142 -2.26 -4.76 17.07
CA PRO A 142 -3.13 -5.36 18.09
C PRO A 142 -3.39 -4.42 19.29
N PHE A 143 -2.92 -3.18 19.22
CA PHE A 143 -2.97 -2.18 20.26
C PHE A 143 -3.21 -0.78 19.68
N LYS A 144 -3.64 0.15 20.53
CA LYS A 144 -3.80 1.57 20.17
C LYS A 144 -2.45 2.29 20.23
N VAL A 145 -2.32 3.36 19.46
CA VAL A 145 -1.07 4.11 19.35
C VAL A 145 -1.27 5.53 19.88
N ASP A 146 -0.38 5.96 20.77
CA ASP A 146 -0.31 7.33 21.25
C ASP A 146 0.30 8.22 20.16
N LEU A 147 -0.56 8.92 19.41
CA LEU A 147 -0.13 9.81 18.33
C LEU A 147 0.52 11.10 18.86
N GLU A 148 0.15 11.55 20.07
CA GLU A 148 0.69 12.78 20.65
C GLU A 148 2.14 12.56 21.06
N MET A 149 2.41 11.47 21.78
CA MET A 149 3.76 11.09 22.19
C MET A 149 4.65 10.77 20.97
N LEU A 150 4.10 10.11 19.95
CA LEU A 150 4.82 9.84 18.69
C LEU A 150 5.21 11.15 17.98
N ALA A 151 4.32 12.14 17.92
CA ALA A 151 4.61 13.42 17.31
C ALA A 151 5.64 14.24 18.11
N GLU A 152 5.63 14.15 19.44
CA GLU A 152 6.59 14.84 20.30
C GLU A 152 8.01 14.27 20.14
N LEU A 153 8.15 12.93 20.14
CA LEU A 153 9.46 12.28 20.09
C LEU A 153 10.05 12.19 18.67
N HIS A 154 9.20 12.11 17.62
CA HIS A 154 9.64 11.99 16.21
C HIS A 154 9.30 13.23 15.37
N GLY A 155 9.27 14.43 15.97
CA GLY A 155 8.77 15.64 15.32
C GLY A 155 9.38 15.98 13.94
N GLU A 156 10.63 15.63 13.65
CA GLU A 156 11.25 15.87 12.33
C GLU A 156 10.67 14.98 11.21
N GLN A 157 10.20 13.79 11.56
CA GLN A 157 9.68 12.79 10.61
C GLN A 157 8.15 12.81 10.53
N VAL A 158 7.50 13.52 11.47
CA VAL A 158 6.06 13.47 11.68
C VAL A 158 5.37 14.75 11.22
N SER A 159 4.26 14.58 10.50
CA SER A 159 3.27 15.65 10.27
C SER A 159 1.93 15.28 10.91
N TYR A 160 1.56 16.00 11.97
CA TYR A 160 0.35 15.74 12.74
C TYR A 160 -0.53 16.99 12.84
N ASN A 161 -1.75 16.92 12.29
CA ASN A 161 -2.72 18.01 12.29
C ASN A 161 -4.13 17.49 12.59
N ILE A 162 -4.44 17.32 13.87
CA ILE A 162 -5.71 16.74 14.36
C ILE A 162 -6.96 17.51 13.88
N ASN A 163 -6.83 18.82 13.65
CA ASN A 163 -7.93 19.66 13.19
C ASN A 163 -8.31 19.38 11.73
N LYS A 164 -7.33 19.00 10.89
CA LYS A 164 -7.54 18.68 9.47
C LYS A 164 -7.83 17.19 9.25
N ARG A 165 -7.16 16.31 10.01
CA ARG A 165 -7.18 14.87 9.76
C ARG A 165 -7.04 14.05 11.05
N PRO A 166 -7.66 12.86 11.11
CA PRO A 166 -7.66 12.00 12.30
C PRO A 166 -6.44 11.07 12.40
N PHE A 167 -5.39 11.35 11.63
CA PHE A 167 -4.21 10.50 11.55
C PHE A 167 -2.92 11.31 11.52
N LEU A 168 -1.84 10.62 11.84
CA LEU A 168 -0.47 11.10 11.80
C LEU A 168 0.22 10.58 10.55
N THR A 169 1.01 11.42 9.89
CA THR A 169 1.86 11.02 8.77
C THR A 169 3.31 10.90 9.23
N TYR A 170 3.91 9.73 9.06
CA TYR A 170 5.32 9.47 9.39
C TYR A 170 6.12 9.26 8.10
N SER A 171 7.14 10.06 7.87
CA SER A 171 8.00 9.99 6.68
C SER A 171 9.25 9.17 6.96
N ILE A 172 9.62 8.29 6.03
CA ILE A 172 10.85 7.50 6.13
C ILE A 172 12.00 8.30 5.50
N GLU A 173 13.03 8.59 6.29
CA GLU A 173 14.19 9.35 5.83
C GLU A 173 14.85 8.70 4.59
N GLY A 174 15.19 9.55 3.61
CA GLY A 174 15.84 9.10 2.37
C GLY A 174 14.93 8.40 1.37
N THR A 175 13.61 8.36 1.60
CA THR A 175 12.63 7.76 0.66
C THR A 175 11.41 8.65 0.49
N GLU A 176 10.60 8.38 -0.54
CA GLU A 176 9.28 9.01 -0.71
C GLU A 176 8.18 8.30 0.10
N MET A 177 8.51 7.20 0.76
CA MET A 177 7.55 6.37 1.49
C MET A 177 7.07 7.04 2.77
N ARG A 178 5.78 6.84 3.06
CA ARG A 178 5.14 7.38 4.25
C ARG A 178 4.21 6.36 4.88
N PHE A 179 4.07 6.46 6.19
CA PHE A 179 3.03 5.77 6.94
C PHE A 179 1.95 6.76 7.33
N VAL A 180 0.70 6.34 7.19
CA VAL A 180 -0.44 7.00 7.80
C VAL A 180 -0.87 6.16 8.99
N VAL A 181 -0.82 6.71 10.20
CA VAL A 181 -1.07 6.02 11.46
C VAL A 181 -2.30 6.61 12.13
N PHE A 182 -3.28 5.77 12.43
CA PHE A 182 -4.47 6.14 13.20
C PHE A 182 -4.29 5.72 14.66
N ALA A 183 -4.89 6.47 15.59
CA ALA A 183 -4.84 6.15 17.03
C ALA A 183 -5.42 4.76 17.35
N SER A 184 -6.29 4.24 16.48
CA SER A 184 -6.83 2.87 16.57
C SER A 184 -5.81 1.77 16.29
N GLY A 185 -4.58 2.10 15.89
CA GLY A 185 -3.56 1.13 15.46
C GLY A 185 -3.68 0.71 14.00
N TYR A 186 -4.63 1.27 13.24
CA TYR A 186 -4.69 1.07 11.80
C TYR A 186 -3.57 1.87 11.11
N VAL A 187 -2.89 1.24 10.15
CA VAL A 187 -1.76 1.85 9.44
C VAL A 187 -1.90 1.63 7.94
N MET A 188 -1.62 2.67 7.15
CA MET A 188 -1.45 2.56 5.70
C MET A 188 -0.01 2.87 5.30
N VAL A 189 0.48 2.19 4.28
CA VAL A 189 1.80 2.41 3.67
C VAL A 189 1.61 3.04 2.30
N LEU A 190 2.21 4.21 2.11
CA LEU A 190 2.07 5.02 0.91
C LEU A 190 3.39 5.14 0.14
N HIS A 191 3.28 5.40 -1.17
CA HIS A 191 4.38 5.69 -2.10
C HIS A 191 5.48 4.62 -2.19
N SER A 192 5.15 3.37 -1.89
CA SER A 192 6.04 2.24 -2.19
C SER A 192 6.11 2.00 -3.70
N SER A 193 7.24 1.47 -4.17
CA SER A 193 7.40 1.03 -5.56
C SER A 193 7.32 -0.50 -5.74
N LYS A 194 7.62 -1.26 -4.68
CA LYS A 194 7.69 -2.74 -4.68
C LYS A 194 7.27 -3.33 -3.34
N HIS A 195 6.66 -4.52 -3.35
CA HIS A 195 6.28 -5.20 -2.10
C HIS A 195 7.45 -5.54 -1.17
N SER A 196 8.64 -5.81 -1.72
CA SER A 196 9.85 -6.03 -0.91
C SER A 196 10.25 -4.80 -0.10
N GLU A 197 10.10 -3.62 -0.70
CA GLU A 197 10.37 -2.33 -0.07
C GLU A 197 9.32 -2.03 1.00
N THR A 198 8.03 -2.24 0.67
CA THR A 198 6.92 -2.17 1.64
C THR A 198 7.19 -3.03 2.88
N ARG A 199 7.62 -4.27 2.68
CA ARG A 199 7.90 -5.20 3.78
C ARG A 199 9.06 -4.72 4.66
N ALA A 200 10.15 -4.25 4.05
CA ALA A 200 11.31 -3.73 4.78
C ALA A 200 10.95 -2.49 5.59
N ALA A 201 10.15 -1.59 5.01
CA ALA A 201 9.66 -0.40 5.70
C ALA A 201 8.79 -0.77 6.91
N ILE A 202 7.85 -1.71 6.75
CA ILE A 202 7.01 -2.20 7.86
C ILE A 202 7.91 -2.81 8.96
N ALA A 203 8.89 -3.62 8.58
CA ALA A 203 9.81 -4.24 9.54
C ALA A 203 10.55 -3.23 10.41
N GLY A 204 11.00 -2.11 9.82
CA GLY A 204 11.66 -1.03 10.55
C GLY A 204 10.72 -0.18 11.40
N PHE A 205 9.45 -0.04 10.98
CA PHE A 205 8.47 0.82 11.65
C PHE A 205 7.75 0.15 12.82
N LEU A 206 7.60 -1.18 12.81
CA LEU A 206 6.92 -1.93 13.87
C LEU A 206 7.55 -1.77 15.28
N PRO A 207 8.88 -1.82 15.45
CA PRO A 207 9.51 -1.52 16.74
C PRO A 207 9.13 -0.13 17.25
N ILE A 208 9.16 0.88 16.37
CA ILE A 208 8.81 2.27 16.70
C ILE A 208 7.37 2.31 17.22
N LEU A 209 6.41 1.78 16.47
CA LEU A 209 4.99 1.74 16.90
C LEU A 209 4.78 1.02 18.24
N SER A 210 5.62 0.03 18.56
CA SER A 210 5.52 -0.74 19.80
C SER A 210 5.92 0.06 21.02
N ASP A 211 6.80 1.05 20.87
CA ASP A 211 7.23 1.95 21.94
C ASP A 211 6.12 2.95 22.32
N PHE A 212 5.18 3.24 21.40
CA PHE A 212 4.07 4.20 21.58
C PHE A 212 2.72 3.54 21.84
N LYS A 213 2.72 2.38 22.50
CA LYS A 213 1.51 1.62 22.77
C LYS A 213 0.65 2.27 23.86
N ASP A 214 -0.58 2.64 23.52
CA ASP A 214 -1.60 3.20 24.42
C ASP A 214 -2.70 2.18 24.78
N GLY A 215 -2.28 1.04 25.32
CA GLY A 215 -3.19 -0.04 25.72
C GLY A 215 -3.71 -0.90 24.57
N TYR A 216 -4.53 -1.90 24.91
CA TYR A 216 -5.06 -2.87 23.96
C TYR A 216 -6.45 -2.49 23.47
N LEU A 217 -6.80 -2.96 22.28
CA LEU A 217 -8.15 -2.84 21.73
C LEU A 217 -9.13 -3.65 22.58
N THR A 218 -10.27 -3.06 22.91
CA THR A 218 -11.39 -3.80 23.54
C THR A 218 -11.97 -4.84 22.58
N GLU A 219 -12.66 -5.87 23.09
CA GLU A 219 -13.27 -6.90 22.22
C GLU A 219 -14.26 -6.30 21.20
N GLU A 220 -14.94 -5.21 21.56
CA GLU A 220 -15.86 -4.50 20.67
C GLU A 220 -15.11 -3.74 19.56
N GLU A 221 -13.99 -3.10 19.89
CA GLU A 221 -13.11 -2.42 18.92
C GLU A 221 -12.38 -3.42 18.01
N GLN A 222 -11.93 -4.56 18.56
CA GLN A 222 -11.36 -5.66 17.78
C GLN A 222 -12.39 -6.22 16.79
N LYS A 223 -13.62 -6.48 17.24
CA LYS A 223 -14.72 -6.90 16.35
C LYS A 223 -15.02 -5.84 15.29
N SER A 224 -14.97 -4.56 15.64
CA SER A 224 -15.18 -3.44 14.70
C SER A 224 -14.06 -3.30 13.66
N LEU A 225 -12.81 -3.64 14.02
CA LEU A 225 -11.68 -3.69 13.10
C LEU A 225 -11.74 -4.90 12.15
N VAL A 226 -12.16 -6.06 12.67
CA VAL A 226 -12.25 -7.36 11.97
C VAL A 226 -13.47 -7.46 11.06
N PHE A 227 -14.66 -7.05 11.53
CA PHE A 227 -15.89 -6.97 10.73
C PHE A 227 -16.00 -5.67 9.94
N GLY A 228 -15.10 -4.73 10.23
CA GLY A 228 -14.88 -3.55 9.44
C GLY A 228 -15.99 -2.52 9.62
N ASP A 229 -15.61 -1.41 10.22
CA ASP A 229 -15.98 -0.13 9.63
C ASP A 229 -15.26 0.03 8.28
N ILE A 230 -15.60 -0.85 7.31
CA ILE A 230 -15.12 -0.85 5.92
C ILE A 230 -15.28 0.57 5.35
N THR A 231 -16.34 1.25 5.76
CA THR A 231 -16.63 2.64 5.43
C THR A 231 -15.46 3.55 5.79
N TYR A 232 -14.94 3.50 7.01
CA TYR A 232 -13.86 4.39 7.44
C TYR A 232 -12.53 4.08 6.73
N LYS A 233 -12.12 2.80 6.69
CA LYS A 233 -10.86 2.37 6.05
C LYS A 233 -10.87 2.73 4.55
N LEU A 234 -11.94 2.38 3.83
CA LEU A 234 -12.10 2.70 2.42
C LEU A 234 -12.27 4.20 2.17
N LEU A 235 -12.92 4.92 3.08
CA LEU A 235 -13.11 6.37 2.94
C LEU A 235 -11.77 7.10 2.98
N TRP A 236 -10.89 6.76 3.91
CA TRP A 236 -9.58 7.39 3.97
C TRP A 236 -8.63 6.93 2.87
N GLU A 237 -8.70 5.65 2.49
CA GLU A 237 -7.95 5.17 1.33
C GLU A 237 -8.35 5.96 0.08
N ARG A 238 -9.65 6.08 -0.18
CA ARG A 238 -10.16 6.83 -1.32
C ARG A 238 -9.82 8.32 -1.25
N LYS A 239 -9.96 8.94 -0.08
CA LYS A 239 -9.59 10.36 0.10
C LYS A 239 -8.12 10.61 -0.17
N LEU A 240 -7.23 9.71 0.25
CA LEU A 240 -5.81 9.80 0.00
C LEU A 240 -5.51 9.61 -1.50
N GLU A 241 -6.11 8.61 -2.15
CA GLU A 241 -5.96 8.39 -3.59
C GLU A 241 -6.49 9.57 -4.44
N ASP A 242 -7.55 10.24 -3.97
CA ASP A 242 -8.11 11.42 -4.63
C ASP A 242 -7.32 12.71 -4.32
N ASP A 243 -6.43 12.72 -3.31
CA ASP A 243 -5.62 13.87 -2.89
C ASP A 243 -4.38 14.05 -3.78
N LYS A 244 -4.61 14.50 -5.01
CA LYS A 244 -3.57 14.71 -6.02
C LYS A 244 -2.55 15.79 -5.66
N ASP A 245 -2.96 16.76 -4.85
CA ASP A 245 -2.13 17.89 -4.42
C ASP A 245 -1.35 17.56 -3.13
N GLY A 246 -1.65 16.41 -2.49
CA GLY A 246 -0.98 15.94 -1.28
C GLY A 246 -1.28 16.77 -0.03
N LEU A 247 -2.33 17.60 -0.05
CA LEU A 247 -2.68 18.49 1.06
C LEU A 247 -2.96 17.73 2.35
N LEU A 248 -3.44 16.49 2.26
CA LEU A 248 -3.66 15.65 3.44
C LEU A 248 -2.37 15.07 4.01
N LEU A 249 -1.31 14.94 3.21
CA LEU A 249 -0.06 14.31 3.62
C LEU A 249 1.01 15.31 4.06
N TYR A 250 1.01 16.53 3.51
CA TYR A 250 2.11 17.48 3.65
C TYR A 250 1.82 18.70 4.53
N ASP A 251 0.55 19.01 4.79
CA ASP A 251 0.13 20.16 5.63
C ASP A 251 0.03 19.86 7.14
#